data_AF-A0A538GZ93-F1
#
_entry.id   AF-A0A538GZ93-F1
#
_cell.length_a   1.000
_cell.length_b   1.000
_cell.length_c   1.000
_cell.angle_alpha   90.00
_cell.angle_beta   90.00
_cell.angle_gamma   90.00
#
_symmetry.space_group_name_H-M   'P 1'
#
loop_
_entity.id
_entity.type
_entity.pdbx_description
1 polymer ?
#
loop_
_entity_poly.entity_id
_entity_poly.type
_entity_poly.pdbx_seq_one_letter_code
_entity_poly.pdbx_strand_id
1 'polypeptide(L)'
;MRAIRLLCWGVCGLVLGAAAGVAAVAAAGAIAAGPTDRDPASIIDVGHLPPLLRLPGEQATLRFNVFCPSPGKDPFDGEPCDAGGDVFVRAGAAGAFEKIPLRRTDDVAYGRYVAEVPAGLASSPEGFSYYAVLRNEATGASLTVPSAGAAAPQLSLPLEHAVVVDLGAHDFGSTRHADARVAEAPWGSAPGQAGLLRGPTFGPIGPSAFDVAANGDVAVLDEVNDRVERWHAGRHAADTPVDVTGGIADMAVEADGSIDVLEPTGDGRTPELRSFAPSGALRSKTPIEDRTW
;
A
#
# COMPACT_ATOMS: atom_id res chain seq x y z
N MET A 1 -58.13 24.83 28.38
CA MET A 1 -58.25 23.36 28.27
C MET A 1 -57.27 22.88 27.20
N ARG A 2 -56.54 21.80 27.47
CA ARG A 2 -55.50 21.21 26.61
C ARG A 2 -56.07 20.56 25.34
N ALA A 3 -55.34 20.66 24.23
CA ALA A 3 -55.11 19.64 23.17
C ALA A 3 -54.43 20.35 21.97
N ILE A 4 -53.17 20.10 21.57
CA ILE A 4 -52.54 18.93 20.91
C ILE A 4 -52.29 19.23 19.41
N ARG A 5 -50.98 19.16 19.03
CA ARG A 5 -50.39 18.84 17.71
C ARG A 5 -50.64 19.87 16.58
N LEU A 6 -49.82 20.03 15.55
CA LEU A 6 -48.48 19.65 15.08
C LEU A 6 -48.33 20.43 13.75
N LEU A 7 -47.12 20.52 13.21
CA LEU A 7 -46.82 20.86 11.81
C LEU A 7 -47.16 22.29 11.36
N CYS A 8 -46.12 23.11 11.24
CA CYS A 8 -45.61 23.54 9.94
C CYS A 8 -44.37 24.38 10.22
N TRP A 9 -43.30 24.13 9.47
CA TRP A 9 -42.46 25.13 8.81
C TRP A 9 -41.34 24.33 8.15
N GLY A 10 -41.63 23.98 6.90
CA GLY A 10 -40.60 23.61 5.95
C GLY A 10 -39.97 24.84 5.31
N VAL A 11 -38.85 24.57 4.65
CA VAL A 11 -38.21 25.38 3.61
C VAL A 11 -37.37 26.56 4.11
N CYS A 12 -36.11 26.27 4.43
CA CYS A 12 -34.95 27.08 4.05
C CYS A 12 -33.67 26.26 4.27
N GLY A 13 -33.09 25.71 3.19
CA GLY A 13 -31.79 25.02 3.29
C GLY A 13 -31.48 23.97 2.23
N LEU A 14 -31.97 24.10 0.99
CA LEU A 14 -31.63 23.19 -0.11
C LEU A 14 -31.25 23.98 -1.38
N VAL A 15 -30.18 24.79 -1.31
CA VAL A 15 -29.50 25.30 -2.54
C VAL A 15 -27.96 25.45 -2.39
N LEU A 16 -27.33 25.16 -1.25
CA LEU A 16 -25.86 25.35 -1.08
C LEU A 16 -25.07 24.07 -0.72
N GLY A 17 -25.65 22.89 -0.96
CA GLY A 17 -25.01 21.59 -0.69
C GLY A 17 -24.69 20.77 -1.93
N ALA A 18 -24.58 21.38 -3.11
CA ALA A 18 -24.32 20.69 -4.38
C ALA A 18 -23.01 21.10 -5.07
N ALA A 19 -22.14 21.84 -4.38
CA ALA A 19 -20.88 22.37 -4.94
C ALA A 19 -19.60 22.00 -4.15
N ALA A 20 -19.70 21.13 -3.13
CA ALA A 20 -18.55 20.75 -2.30
C ALA A 20 -18.35 19.22 -2.14
N GLY A 21 -19.05 18.42 -2.95
CA GLY A 21 -19.05 16.95 -2.88
C GLY A 21 -18.54 16.26 -4.15
N VAL A 22 -17.50 16.81 -4.79
CA VAL A 22 -16.90 16.25 -6.03
C VAL A 22 -15.36 16.09 -5.90
N ALA A 23 -14.77 16.31 -4.72
CA ALA A 23 -13.31 16.39 -4.57
C ALA A 23 -12.64 15.24 -3.80
N ALA A 24 -13.30 14.10 -3.57
CA ALA A 24 -12.76 13.06 -2.67
C ALA A 24 -12.90 11.61 -3.18
N VAL A 25 -12.62 11.34 -4.45
CA VAL A 25 -12.31 9.97 -4.93
C VAL A 25 -11.17 10.01 -5.95
N ALA A 26 -10.02 10.57 -5.54
CA ALA A 26 -8.79 10.58 -6.33
C ALA A 26 -7.60 9.85 -5.67
N ALA A 27 -7.81 9.21 -4.51
CA ALA A 27 -6.73 8.58 -3.74
C ALA A 27 -6.39 7.15 -4.14
N ALA A 28 -7.39 6.29 -4.36
CA ALA A 28 -7.18 4.90 -4.79
C ALA A 28 -7.20 4.74 -6.32
N GLY A 29 -7.18 5.88 -7.03
CA GLY A 29 -7.32 5.99 -8.49
C GLY A 29 -6.27 6.90 -9.11
N ALA A 30 -5.05 6.96 -8.55
CA ALA A 30 -3.90 7.55 -9.25
C ALA A 30 -3.50 6.75 -10.52
N ILE A 31 -4.21 5.67 -10.84
CA ILE A 31 -4.21 5.00 -12.14
C ILE A 31 -5.67 4.83 -12.63
N ALA A 32 -6.39 5.94 -12.87
CA ALA A 32 -7.38 6.12 -13.96
C ALA A 32 -8.51 7.11 -13.61
N ALA A 33 -8.35 8.38 -13.97
CA ALA A 33 -9.47 9.27 -14.33
C ALA A 33 -9.00 10.45 -15.18
N GLY A 34 -9.27 10.36 -16.49
CA GLY A 34 -9.01 11.37 -17.53
C GLY A 34 -7.71 11.11 -18.31
N PRO A 35 -7.67 11.33 -19.63
CA PRO A 35 -6.39 11.45 -20.32
C PRO A 35 -5.75 12.72 -19.76
N THR A 36 -4.98 12.59 -18.68
CA THR A 36 -3.80 13.44 -18.62
C THR A 36 -3.06 13.09 -19.88
N ASP A 37 -2.98 14.03 -20.83
CA ASP A 37 -2.09 13.99 -21.98
C ASP A 37 -0.64 14.05 -21.46
N ARG A 38 -0.31 13.12 -20.56
CA ARG A 38 1.04 12.82 -20.13
C ARG A 38 1.59 12.09 -21.33
N ASP A 39 2.47 12.79 -22.03
CA ASP A 39 3.30 12.22 -23.06
C ASP A 39 3.80 10.86 -22.56
N PRO A 40 3.43 9.73 -23.20
CA PRO A 40 3.91 8.41 -22.82
C PRO A 40 5.44 8.34 -22.70
N ALA A 41 6.15 9.18 -23.46
CA ALA A 41 7.60 9.31 -23.37
C ALA A 41 8.08 9.83 -22.00
N SER A 42 7.22 10.51 -21.24
CA SER A 42 7.51 11.00 -19.89
C SER A 42 7.24 9.98 -18.77
N ILE A 43 6.65 8.82 -19.09
CA ILE A 43 6.27 7.81 -18.12
C ILE A 43 7.38 6.77 -17.98
N ILE A 44 7.80 6.54 -16.74
CA ILE A 44 8.66 5.44 -16.32
C ILE A 44 8.08 4.88 -15.02
N ASP A 45 8.00 3.56 -14.94
CA ASP A 45 7.58 2.85 -13.73
C ASP A 45 8.62 1.78 -13.38
N VAL A 46 8.75 1.48 -12.09
CA VAL A 46 9.82 0.63 -11.58
C VAL A 46 9.27 -0.34 -10.53
N GLY A 47 9.39 -1.63 -10.82
CA GLY A 47 9.23 -2.69 -9.83
C GLY A 47 10.57 -2.98 -9.14
N HIS A 48 10.56 -3.04 -7.82
CA HIS A 48 11.70 -3.41 -6.99
C HIS A 48 11.20 -4.38 -5.91
N LEU A 49 12.06 -5.29 -5.45
CA LEU A 49 11.81 -6.07 -4.24
C LEU A 49 12.99 -5.85 -3.31
N PRO A 50 12.82 -5.03 -2.26
CA PRO A 50 13.94 -4.66 -1.40
C PRO A 50 14.39 -5.84 -0.52
N PRO A 51 15.70 -6.13 -0.40
CA PRO A 51 16.20 -7.12 0.55
C PRO A 51 16.17 -6.54 1.97
N LEU A 52 14.99 -6.50 2.59
CA LEU A 52 14.75 -5.87 3.90
C LEU A 52 15.60 -6.51 5.01
N LEU A 53 15.69 -7.83 5.00
CA LEU A 53 16.44 -8.64 5.95
C LEU A 53 17.40 -9.54 5.20
N ARG A 54 18.66 -9.61 5.65
CA ARG A 54 19.71 -10.41 5.02
C ARG A 54 20.46 -11.25 6.04
N LEU A 55 20.91 -12.42 5.64
CA LEU A 55 21.79 -13.23 6.49
C LEU A 55 23.19 -12.57 6.58
N PRO A 56 23.88 -12.67 7.72
CA PRO A 56 25.26 -12.22 7.83
C PRO A 56 26.15 -12.87 6.75
N GLY A 57 26.89 -12.05 6.00
CA GLY A 57 27.77 -12.50 4.92
C GLY A 57 27.08 -12.77 3.58
N GLU A 58 25.76 -12.64 3.50
CA GLU A 58 25.02 -12.71 2.24
C GLU A 58 25.39 -11.52 1.33
N GLN A 59 25.74 -11.82 0.07
CA GLN A 59 25.93 -10.78 -0.93
C GLN A 59 24.60 -10.13 -1.27
N ALA A 60 24.56 -8.80 -1.27
CA ALA A 60 23.36 -8.06 -1.59
C ALA A 60 23.41 -7.56 -3.03
N THR A 61 22.48 -8.05 -3.85
CA THR A 61 22.23 -7.55 -5.21
C THR A 61 20.89 -6.84 -5.23
N LEU A 62 20.88 -5.57 -5.61
CA LEU A 62 19.67 -4.78 -5.77
C LEU A 62 19.18 -4.91 -7.21
N ARG A 63 17.93 -5.33 -7.39
CA ARG A 63 17.35 -5.64 -8.70
C ARG A 63 16.11 -4.79 -8.98
N PHE A 64 16.00 -4.31 -10.21
CA PHE A 64 14.92 -3.42 -10.64
C PHE A 64 14.37 -3.89 -12.00
N ASN A 65 13.05 -3.83 -12.13
CA ASN A 65 12.30 -4.01 -13.36
C ASN A 65 11.78 -2.65 -13.79
N VAL A 66 12.24 -2.16 -14.95
CA VAL A 66 11.79 -0.86 -15.47
C VAL A 66 10.79 -1.07 -16.59
N PHE A 67 9.66 -0.41 -16.47
CA PHE A 67 8.60 -0.37 -17.47
C PHE A 67 8.50 1.03 -18.07
N CYS A 68 8.45 1.09 -19.40
CA CYS A 68 8.29 2.32 -20.16
C CYS A 68 7.20 2.07 -21.20
N PRO A 69 6.03 2.70 -21.10
CA PRO A 69 4.91 2.42 -21.99
C PRO A 69 5.23 2.86 -23.43
N SER A 70 4.80 2.06 -24.39
CA SER A 70 4.85 2.43 -25.81
C SER A 70 3.84 3.55 -26.11
N PRO A 71 4.14 4.52 -27.00
CA PRO A 71 3.20 5.57 -27.41
C PRO A 71 2.00 5.07 -28.27
N GLY A 72 1.82 3.74 -28.40
CA GLY A 72 0.72 3.09 -29.11
C GLY A 72 -0.55 2.89 -28.28
N LYS A 73 -1.55 2.22 -28.87
CA LYS A 73 -2.81 1.88 -28.18
C LYS A 73 -2.63 0.79 -27.12
N ASP A 74 -1.63 -0.08 -27.32
CA ASP A 74 -1.21 -1.07 -26.35
C ASP A 74 0.12 -0.60 -25.74
N PRO A 75 0.16 -0.30 -24.42
CA PRO A 75 1.38 0.14 -23.77
C PRO A 75 2.45 -0.98 -23.68
N PHE A 76 2.10 -2.23 -23.98
CA PHE A 76 2.97 -3.41 -23.93
C PHE A 76 3.51 -3.83 -25.31
N ASP A 77 3.01 -3.28 -26.43
CA ASP A 77 3.42 -3.62 -27.80
C ASP A 77 4.78 -2.98 -28.22
N GLY A 78 5.55 -2.46 -27.27
CA GLY A 78 6.81 -1.76 -27.50
C GLY A 78 8.06 -2.64 -27.39
N GLU A 79 9.17 -2.13 -27.93
CA GLU A 79 10.50 -2.66 -27.59
C GLU A 79 10.74 -2.57 -26.07
N PRO A 80 11.47 -3.53 -25.47
CA PRO A 80 11.72 -3.50 -24.05
C PRO A 80 12.44 -2.22 -23.64
N CYS A 81 12.03 -1.61 -22.52
CA CYS A 81 12.56 -0.31 -22.11
C CYS A 81 14.09 -0.32 -22.02
N ASP A 82 14.73 0.61 -22.76
CA ASP A 82 16.15 0.92 -22.63
C ASP A 82 16.32 1.93 -21.50
N ALA A 83 16.58 1.40 -20.31
CA ALA A 83 16.73 2.17 -19.09
C ALA A 83 18.17 2.10 -18.58
N GLY A 84 18.51 3.08 -17.77
CA GLY A 84 19.77 3.15 -17.05
C GLY A 84 19.54 3.79 -15.69
N GLY A 85 20.63 4.06 -14.97
CA GLY A 85 20.54 4.74 -13.71
C GLY A 85 21.61 4.34 -12.73
N ASP A 86 21.44 4.81 -11.51
CA ASP A 86 22.41 4.66 -10.45
C ASP A 86 21.71 4.33 -9.14
N VAL A 87 22.35 3.49 -8.34
CA VAL A 87 21.98 3.23 -6.96
C VAL A 87 22.94 3.99 -6.05
N PHE A 88 22.38 4.60 -5.02
CA PHE A 88 23.09 5.34 -4.00
C PHE A 88 23.00 4.54 -2.70
N VAL A 89 24.12 4.04 -2.18
CA VAL A 89 24.16 3.15 -1.00
C VAL A 89 25.08 3.70 0.08
N ARG A 90 24.74 3.54 1.35
CA ARG A 90 25.62 3.86 2.48
C ARG A 90 25.46 2.84 3.60
N ALA A 91 26.49 2.72 4.46
CA ALA A 91 26.39 1.94 5.68
C ALA A 91 25.47 2.64 6.70
N GLY A 92 24.60 1.88 7.37
CA GLY A 92 23.68 2.38 8.38
C GLY A 92 22.79 3.51 7.86
N ALA A 93 22.51 4.49 8.73
CA ALA A 93 21.59 5.60 8.46
C ALA A 93 22.27 6.97 8.28
N ALA A 94 23.60 7.04 8.38
CA ALA A 94 24.35 8.30 8.38
C ALA A 94 25.50 8.30 7.38
N GLY A 95 25.98 9.50 7.05
CA GLY A 95 27.07 9.68 6.09
C GLY A 95 26.60 9.80 4.63
N ALA A 96 27.59 9.93 3.75
CA ALA A 96 27.39 10.10 2.32
C ALA A 96 27.03 8.78 1.64
N PHE A 97 26.20 8.87 0.60
CA PHE A 97 25.94 7.74 -0.27
C PHE A 97 27.07 7.55 -1.28
N GLU A 98 27.49 6.32 -1.46
CA GLU A 98 28.31 5.84 -2.56
C GLU A 98 27.42 5.57 -3.77
N LYS A 99 27.86 6.03 -4.94
CA LYS A 99 27.14 5.88 -6.20
C LYS A 99 27.62 4.62 -6.94
N ILE A 100 26.68 3.75 -7.30
CA ILE A 100 26.92 2.49 -7.99
C ILE A 100 26.07 2.47 -9.27
N PRO A 101 26.66 2.36 -10.47
CA PRO A 101 25.89 2.32 -11.71
C PRO A 101 25.08 1.02 -11.81
N LEU A 102 23.84 1.12 -12.29
CA LEU A 102 23.04 -0.05 -12.66
C LEU A 102 23.64 -0.73 -13.89
N ARG A 103 23.65 -2.06 -13.89
CA ARG A 103 24.01 -2.87 -15.04
C ARG A 103 22.79 -3.60 -15.56
N ARG A 104 22.62 -3.61 -16.87
CA ARG A 104 21.61 -4.45 -17.53
C ARG A 104 22.05 -5.91 -17.53
N THR A 105 21.11 -6.82 -17.29
CA THR A 105 21.31 -8.27 -17.37
C THR A 105 20.22 -8.90 -18.23
N ASP A 106 20.45 -10.15 -18.65
CA ASP A 106 19.46 -10.92 -19.42
C ASP A 106 18.43 -11.63 -18.52
N ASP A 107 18.58 -11.54 -17.19
CA ASP A 107 17.67 -12.14 -16.21
C ASP A 107 16.43 -11.26 -15.99
N VAL A 108 15.40 -11.51 -16.79
CA VAL A 108 14.14 -10.75 -16.73
C VAL A 108 13.20 -11.19 -15.61
N ALA A 109 13.34 -12.41 -15.10
CA ALA A 109 12.40 -12.96 -14.13
C ALA A 109 12.52 -12.29 -12.77
N TYR A 110 13.71 -11.79 -12.45
CA TYR A 110 14.05 -11.28 -11.12
C TYR A 110 14.53 -9.82 -11.13
N GLY A 111 14.61 -9.17 -12.29
CA GLY A 111 15.08 -7.79 -12.41
C GLY A 111 16.13 -7.60 -13.49
N ARG A 112 15.77 -6.89 -14.56
CA ARG A 112 16.68 -6.63 -15.69
C ARG A 112 17.83 -5.67 -15.35
N TYR A 113 17.69 -4.83 -14.33
CA TYR A 113 18.70 -3.86 -13.93
C TYR A 113 19.22 -4.16 -12.53
N VAL A 114 20.54 -4.31 -12.38
CA VAL A 114 21.16 -4.78 -11.14
C VAL A 114 22.28 -3.87 -10.65
N ALA A 115 22.41 -3.73 -9.34
CA ALA A 115 23.58 -3.16 -8.69
C ALA A 115 24.07 -4.10 -7.58
N GLU A 116 25.36 -4.44 -7.62
CA GLU A 116 26.00 -5.21 -6.55
C GLU A 116 26.41 -4.26 -5.43
N VAL A 117 25.94 -4.52 -4.21
CA VAL A 117 26.33 -3.71 -3.05
C VAL A 117 27.74 -4.13 -2.60
N PRO A 118 28.68 -3.18 -2.45
CA PRO A 118 30.02 -3.48 -1.95
C PRO A 118 29.98 -4.28 -0.65
N ALA A 119 30.80 -5.32 -0.56
CA ALA A 119 30.82 -6.22 0.61
C ALA A 119 31.03 -5.48 1.95
N GLY A 120 31.79 -4.37 1.96
CA GLY A 120 31.99 -3.54 3.15
C GLY A 120 30.71 -2.83 3.61
N LEU A 121 29.83 -2.43 2.70
CA LEU A 121 28.53 -1.85 3.03
C LEU A 121 27.53 -2.96 3.40
N ALA A 122 27.51 -4.04 2.64
CA ALA A 122 26.61 -5.17 2.88
C ALA A 122 26.88 -5.88 4.23
N SER A 123 28.13 -5.88 4.71
CA SER A 123 28.52 -6.49 5.99
C SER A 123 28.48 -5.52 7.19
N SER A 124 28.02 -4.28 6.98
CA SER A 124 27.85 -3.31 8.06
C SER A 124 26.92 -3.87 9.15
N PRO A 125 27.28 -3.74 10.45
CA PRO A 125 26.44 -4.21 11.55
C PRO A 125 25.11 -3.44 11.65
N GLU A 126 25.09 -2.18 11.21
CA GLU A 126 23.87 -1.36 11.15
C GLU A 126 23.05 -1.62 9.86
N GLY A 127 23.48 -2.56 9.02
CA GLY A 127 22.96 -2.72 7.67
C GLY A 127 23.37 -1.59 6.74
N PHE A 128 22.61 -1.40 5.66
CA PHE A 128 22.82 -0.31 4.71
C PHE A 128 21.51 0.36 4.32
N SER A 129 21.59 1.67 4.03
CA SER A 129 20.52 2.44 3.42
C SER A 129 20.79 2.64 1.93
N TYR A 130 19.75 2.67 1.11
CA TYR A 130 19.90 2.95 -0.31
C TYR A 130 18.67 3.59 -0.97
N TYR A 131 18.88 4.22 -2.11
CA TYR A 131 17.85 4.59 -3.06
C TYR A 131 18.41 4.48 -4.48
N ALA A 132 17.55 4.44 -5.48
CA ALA A 132 17.94 4.39 -6.89
C ALA A 132 17.32 5.55 -7.66
N VAL A 133 18.04 6.05 -8.67
CA VAL A 133 17.52 6.96 -9.68
C VAL A 133 17.61 6.25 -11.01
N LEU A 134 16.45 5.88 -11.56
CA LEU A 134 16.32 5.18 -12.83
C LEU A 134 15.88 6.16 -13.91
N ARG A 135 16.33 5.93 -15.13
CA ARG A 135 16.11 6.81 -16.28
C ARG A 135 15.74 5.99 -17.50
N ASN A 136 14.77 6.46 -18.27
CA ASN A 136 14.59 6.02 -19.65
C ASN A 136 15.63 6.75 -20.51
N GLU A 137 16.57 6.03 -21.11
CA GLU A 137 17.69 6.63 -21.84
C GLU A 137 17.25 7.24 -23.19
N ALA A 138 16.12 6.79 -23.74
CA ALA A 138 15.58 7.34 -24.99
C ALA A 138 14.89 8.70 -24.79
N THR A 139 14.22 8.90 -23.66
CA THR A 139 13.36 10.08 -23.43
C THR A 139 13.91 11.02 -22.37
N GLY A 140 14.84 10.54 -21.53
CA GLY A 140 15.37 11.27 -20.38
C GLY A 140 14.45 11.31 -19.17
N ALA A 141 13.25 10.70 -19.25
CA ALA A 141 12.35 10.57 -18.10
C ALA A 141 13.04 9.83 -16.95
N SER A 142 12.79 10.23 -15.69
CA SER A 142 13.46 9.66 -14.53
C SER A 142 12.53 9.47 -13.35
N LEU A 143 12.79 8.41 -12.57
CA LEU A 143 12.11 8.09 -11.32
C LEU A 143 13.13 7.82 -10.22
N THR A 144 12.83 8.26 -9.00
CA THR A 144 13.60 7.90 -7.80
C THR A 144 12.82 6.87 -7.00
N VAL A 145 13.49 5.82 -6.54
CA VAL A 145 12.88 4.73 -5.75
C VAL A 145 13.72 4.49 -4.48
N PRO A 146 13.14 4.60 -3.28
CA PRO A 146 11.81 5.17 -3.02
C PRO A 146 11.69 6.63 -3.45
N SER A 147 10.48 7.16 -3.59
CA SER A 147 10.23 8.49 -4.16
C SER A 147 10.88 9.64 -3.37
N ALA A 148 11.05 9.47 -2.06
CA ALA A 148 11.75 10.41 -1.19
C ALA A 148 13.30 10.35 -1.31
N GLY A 149 13.85 9.38 -2.02
CA GLY A 149 15.28 9.24 -2.28
C GLY A 149 16.13 9.26 -1.01
N ALA A 150 17.08 10.19 -0.93
CA ALA A 150 17.99 10.32 0.21
C ALA A 150 17.30 10.75 1.53
N ALA A 151 16.10 11.34 1.48
CA ALA A 151 15.36 11.77 2.68
C ALA A 151 14.72 10.58 3.41
N ALA A 152 14.22 9.59 2.66
CA ALA A 152 13.66 8.35 3.19
C ALA A 152 14.19 7.15 2.38
N PRO A 153 15.49 6.83 2.48
CA PRO A 153 16.05 5.70 1.75
C PRO A 153 15.47 4.38 2.25
N GLN A 154 15.52 3.36 1.39
CA GLN A 154 15.24 1.99 1.76
C GLN A 154 16.31 1.48 2.73
N LEU A 155 15.92 0.59 3.64
CA LEU A 155 16.80 0.00 4.64
C LEU A 155 16.91 -1.51 4.43
N SER A 156 18.14 -2.01 4.50
CA SER A 156 18.46 -3.44 4.48
C SER A 156 19.26 -3.81 5.73
N LEU A 157 18.66 -4.61 6.61
CA LEU A 157 19.20 -4.96 7.92
C LEU A 157 19.78 -6.38 7.96
N PRO A 158 20.86 -6.61 8.71
CA PRO A 158 21.32 -7.96 9.01
C PRO A 158 20.34 -8.64 9.97
N LEU A 159 19.94 -9.86 9.64
CA LEU A 159 19.18 -10.75 10.50
C LEU A 159 20.17 -11.48 11.44
N GLU A 160 20.52 -10.82 12.55
CA GLU A 160 21.55 -11.32 13.48
C GLU A 160 21.22 -12.71 14.06
N HIS A 161 19.94 -12.92 14.39
CA HIS A 161 19.44 -14.14 15.04
C HIS A 161 18.41 -14.83 14.15
N ALA A 162 18.84 -15.30 12.98
CA ALA A 162 17.99 -16.06 12.09
C ALA A 162 17.55 -17.38 12.75
N VAL A 163 16.24 -17.55 12.94
CA VAL A 163 15.66 -18.83 13.35
C VAL A 163 15.36 -19.61 12.09
N VAL A 164 16.11 -20.68 11.85
CA VAL A 164 15.80 -21.62 10.77
C VAL A 164 14.63 -22.48 11.23
N VAL A 165 13.47 -22.29 10.59
CA VAL A 165 12.30 -23.13 10.79
C VAL A 165 12.27 -24.15 9.66
N ASP A 166 12.45 -25.43 10.00
CA ASP A 166 12.18 -26.52 9.07
C ASP A 166 10.66 -26.70 8.96
N LEU A 167 10.10 -26.25 7.83
CA LEU A 167 8.68 -26.42 7.54
C LEU A 167 8.36 -27.88 7.13
N GLY A 168 9.36 -28.74 6.97
CA GLY A 168 9.23 -30.09 6.44
C GLY A 168 8.90 -30.11 4.94
N ALA A 169 8.56 -31.29 4.44
CA ALA A 169 8.02 -31.44 3.09
C ALA A 169 6.54 -31.04 3.09
N HIS A 170 6.25 -29.76 2.85
CA HIS A 170 4.88 -29.31 2.59
C HIS A 170 4.50 -29.57 1.14
N ASP A 171 3.39 -30.25 0.93
CA ASP A 171 2.71 -30.27 -0.36
C ASP A 171 1.93 -28.97 -0.53
N PHE A 172 2.58 -27.94 -1.09
CA PHE A 172 1.90 -26.70 -1.47
C PHE A 172 0.67 -27.04 -2.33
N GLY A 173 -0.50 -26.51 -1.96
CA GLY A 173 -1.78 -26.83 -2.59
C GLY A 173 -2.59 -27.92 -1.89
N SER A 174 -2.00 -28.69 -0.97
CA SER A 174 -2.71 -29.64 -0.09
C SER A 174 -3.20 -28.94 1.18
N THR A 175 -4.04 -27.92 1.01
CA THR A 175 -4.69 -27.26 2.15
C THR A 175 -5.75 -28.19 2.74
N ARG A 176 -5.80 -28.32 4.06
CA ARG A 176 -6.92 -29.01 4.71
C ARG A 176 -8.20 -28.22 4.43
N HIS A 177 -9.33 -28.91 4.30
CA HIS A 177 -10.62 -28.23 4.25
C HIS A 177 -10.77 -27.34 5.48
N ALA A 178 -11.27 -26.12 5.29
CA ALA A 178 -11.59 -25.24 6.41
C ALA A 178 -12.65 -25.91 7.29
N ASP A 179 -12.35 -26.06 8.57
CA ASP A 179 -13.26 -26.68 9.54
C ASP A 179 -14.34 -25.70 10.03
N ALA A 180 -14.13 -24.39 9.80
CA ALA A 180 -15.04 -23.33 10.19
C ALA A 180 -14.91 -22.11 9.27
N ARG A 181 -16.01 -21.37 9.15
CA ARG A 181 -16.03 -20.01 8.58
C ARG A 181 -16.03 -19.01 9.73
N VAL A 182 -15.03 -18.12 9.75
CA VAL A 182 -14.78 -17.20 10.88
C VAL A 182 -15.53 -15.87 10.77
N ALA A 183 -15.90 -15.48 9.55
CA ALA A 183 -16.76 -14.35 9.24
C ALA A 183 -17.53 -14.61 7.94
N GLU A 184 -18.78 -14.14 7.85
CA GLU A 184 -19.59 -14.17 6.63
C GLU A 184 -20.55 -12.99 6.65
N ALA A 185 -20.41 -12.09 5.67
CA ALA A 185 -21.27 -10.91 5.56
C ALA A 185 -21.96 -10.90 4.19
N PRO A 186 -23.29 -10.69 4.11
CA PRO A 186 -23.91 -10.28 2.87
C PRO A 186 -23.52 -8.83 2.53
N TRP A 187 -23.67 -8.45 1.27
CA TRP A 187 -23.46 -7.05 0.87
C TRP A 187 -24.56 -6.13 1.38
N GLY A 188 -24.20 -4.97 1.91
CA GLY A 188 -25.14 -3.97 2.43
C GLY A 188 -24.47 -2.95 3.35
N SER A 189 -25.25 -2.35 4.24
CA SER A 189 -24.77 -1.32 5.17
C SER A 189 -25.31 -1.48 6.59
N ALA A 190 -26.19 -2.44 6.84
CA ALA A 190 -26.63 -2.76 8.19
C ALA A 190 -25.52 -3.49 8.98
N PRO A 191 -25.62 -3.59 10.31
CA PRO A 191 -24.68 -4.38 11.12
C PRO A 191 -24.54 -5.82 10.58
N GLY A 192 -23.28 -6.27 10.44
CA GLY A 192 -22.94 -7.57 9.86
C GLY A 192 -23.13 -7.69 8.35
N GLN A 193 -23.24 -6.57 7.63
CA GLN A 193 -23.27 -6.52 6.17
C GLN A 193 -22.09 -5.71 5.64
N ALA A 194 -21.30 -6.26 4.75
CA ALA A 194 -20.15 -5.54 4.20
C ALA A 194 -20.58 -4.59 3.08
N GLY A 195 -19.97 -3.42 3.01
CA GLY A 195 -20.19 -2.49 1.91
C GLY A 195 -19.58 -2.97 0.60
N LEU A 196 -20.15 -2.49 -0.52
CA LEU A 196 -19.68 -2.82 -1.86
C LEU A 196 -19.78 -1.59 -2.77
N LEU A 197 -18.63 -1.02 -3.12
CA LEU A 197 -18.54 0.09 -4.05
C LEU A 197 -18.51 -0.42 -5.49
N ARG A 198 -19.33 0.16 -6.37
CA ARG A 198 -19.31 -0.12 -7.81
C ARG A 198 -18.70 1.04 -8.57
N GLY A 199 -17.56 0.80 -9.21
CA GLY A 199 -16.96 1.75 -10.15
C GLY A 199 -17.59 1.66 -11.55
N PRO A 200 -17.52 2.72 -12.36
CA PRO A 200 -17.99 2.71 -13.74
C PRO A 200 -17.17 1.79 -14.67
N THR A 201 -15.91 1.50 -14.31
CA THR A 201 -14.94 0.76 -15.13
C THR A 201 -14.25 -0.41 -14.41
N PHE A 202 -14.40 -0.52 -13.09
CA PHE A 202 -13.81 -1.60 -12.29
C PHE A 202 -14.87 -2.57 -11.78
N GLY A 203 -14.45 -3.80 -11.47
CA GLY A 203 -15.28 -4.72 -10.70
C GLY A 203 -15.69 -4.12 -9.35
N PRO A 204 -16.73 -4.65 -8.71
CA PRO A 204 -17.14 -4.17 -7.40
C PRO A 204 -16.03 -4.38 -6.35
N ILE A 205 -15.77 -3.37 -5.52
CA ILE A 205 -14.74 -3.36 -4.47
C ILE A 205 -15.44 -3.36 -3.11
N GLY A 206 -15.10 -4.33 -2.25
CA GLY A 206 -15.57 -4.41 -0.87
C GLY A 206 -14.40 -4.23 0.12
N PRO A 207 -14.58 -4.66 1.38
CA PRO A 207 -13.53 -4.68 2.41
C PRO A 207 -12.20 -5.19 1.89
N SER A 208 -11.13 -4.41 2.08
CA SER A 208 -9.80 -4.76 1.56
C SER A 208 -8.84 -5.31 2.61
N ALA A 209 -9.14 -5.15 3.90
CA ALA A 209 -8.31 -5.64 5.00
C ALA A 209 -9.10 -6.34 6.12
N PHE A 210 -8.44 -7.31 6.76
CA PHE A 210 -8.89 -7.92 8.00
C PHE A 210 -7.69 -8.24 8.90
N ASP A 211 -7.94 -8.35 10.20
CA ASP A 211 -6.96 -8.81 11.18
C ASP A 211 -7.62 -9.82 12.15
N VAL A 212 -6.81 -10.68 12.76
CA VAL A 212 -7.25 -11.73 13.68
C VAL A 212 -6.58 -11.54 15.03
N ALA A 213 -7.37 -11.19 16.04
CA ALA A 213 -6.89 -11.05 17.40
C ALA A 213 -6.50 -12.41 18.01
N ALA A 214 -5.67 -12.38 19.06
CA ALA A 214 -5.19 -13.61 19.73
C ALA A 214 -6.29 -14.50 20.31
N ASN A 215 -7.48 -13.95 20.55
CA ASN A 215 -8.66 -14.69 21.01
C ASN A 215 -9.49 -15.31 19.86
N GLY A 216 -9.07 -15.12 18.60
CA GLY A 216 -9.74 -15.61 17.40
C GLY A 216 -10.85 -14.69 16.87
N ASP A 217 -11.05 -13.51 17.45
CA ASP A 217 -11.94 -12.51 16.88
C ASP A 217 -11.35 -11.96 15.58
N VAL A 218 -12.21 -11.76 14.58
CA VAL A 218 -11.83 -11.20 13.28
C VAL A 218 -12.34 -9.78 13.19
N ALA A 219 -11.46 -8.84 12.90
CA ALA A 219 -11.80 -7.47 12.56
C ALA A 219 -11.75 -7.31 11.04
N VAL A 220 -12.79 -6.74 10.44
CA VAL A 220 -12.86 -6.45 9.00
C VAL A 220 -13.01 -4.95 8.82
N LEU A 221 -12.12 -4.35 8.04
CA LEU A 221 -12.24 -2.94 7.67
C LEU A 221 -13.27 -2.81 6.54
N ASP A 222 -14.39 -2.14 6.81
CA ASP A 222 -15.42 -1.83 5.82
C ASP A 222 -15.35 -0.34 5.49
N GLU A 223 -14.46 -0.02 4.56
CA GLU A 223 -14.17 1.35 4.09
C GLU A 223 -15.36 1.99 3.39
N VAL A 224 -16.32 1.19 2.92
CA VAL A 224 -17.52 1.68 2.24
C VAL A 224 -18.57 2.16 3.24
N ASN A 225 -18.58 1.59 4.45
CA ASN A 225 -19.50 1.95 5.53
C ASN A 225 -18.80 2.66 6.71
N ASP A 226 -17.56 3.11 6.53
CA ASP A 226 -16.76 3.87 7.51
C ASP A 226 -16.67 3.19 8.89
N ARG A 227 -16.41 1.88 8.91
CA ARG A 227 -16.38 1.10 10.15
C ARG A 227 -15.41 -0.08 10.12
N VAL A 228 -15.08 -0.57 11.30
CA VAL A 228 -14.49 -1.88 11.53
C VAL A 228 -15.55 -2.80 12.14
N GLU A 229 -15.86 -3.89 11.43
CA GLU A 229 -16.74 -4.94 11.93
C GLU A 229 -15.95 -5.98 12.71
N ARG A 230 -16.45 -6.37 13.89
CA ARG A 230 -15.88 -7.46 14.69
C ARG A 230 -16.75 -8.70 14.59
N TRP A 231 -16.10 -9.83 14.39
CA TRP A 231 -16.72 -11.14 14.22
C TRP A 231 -16.14 -12.11 15.24
N HIS A 232 -17.03 -12.85 15.91
CA HIS A 232 -16.66 -13.93 16.83
C HIS A 232 -17.31 -15.23 16.38
N ALA A 233 -16.50 -16.22 16.03
CA ALA A 233 -16.96 -17.54 15.62
C ALA A 233 -18.06 -17.49 14.53
N GLY A 234 -17.83 -16.68 13.48
CA GLY A 234 -18.75 -16.54 12.33
C GLY A 234 -19.95 -15.62 12.57
N ARG A 235 -20.06 -14.98 13.74
CA ARG A 235 -21.15 -14.06 14.07
C ARG A 235 -20.64 -12.64 14.24
N HIS A 236 -21.37 -11.69 13.67
CA HIS A 236 -21.18 -10.27 13.94
C HIS A 236 -21.32 -10.01 15.45
N ALA A 237 -20.36 -9.29 16.01
CA ALA A 237 -20.27 -8.99 17.43
C ALA A 237 -20.40 -7.49 17.72
N ALA A 238 -19.76 -6.64 16.91
CA ALA A 238 -19.78 -5.18 17.10
C ALA A 238 -19.35 -4.44 15.84
N ASP A 239 -19.75 -3.16 15.76
CA ASP A 239 -19.25 -2.19 14.79
C ASP A 239 -18.50 -1.08 15.53
N THR A 240 -17.34 -0.68 15.00
CA THR A 240 -16.58 0.47 15.47
C THR A 240 -16.46 1.49 14.35
N PRO A 241 -17.09 2.68 14.45
CA PRO A 241 -17.00 3.68 13.39
C PRO A 241 -15.58 4.22 13.27
N VAL A 242 -15.05 4.39 12.06
CA VAL A 242 -13.70 4.95 11.83
C VAL A 242 -13.76 6.01 10.74
N ASP A 243 -13.03 7.11 10.93
CA ASP A 243 -12.90 8.19 9.93
C ASP A 243 -11.80 7.82 8.93
N VAL A 244 -12.17 7.00 7.93
CA VAL A 244 -11.33 6.59 6.80
C VAL A 244 -11.78 7.31 5.53
N THR A 245 -10.87 7.48 4.58
CA THR A 245 -11.12 8.24 3.34
C THR A 245 -11.58 7.38 2.16
N GLY A 246 -11.62 6.06 2.35
CA GLY A 246 -12.03 5.07 1.35
C GLY A 246 -10.91 4.65 0.40
N GLY A 247 -11.06 3.48 -0.24
CA GLY A 247 -10.05 2.90 -1.13
C GLY A 247 -9.55 1.55 -0.63
N ILE A 248 -8.44 1.07 -1.20
CA ILE A 248 -7.71 -0.10 -0.67
C ILE A 248 -6.82 0.41 0.46
N ALA A 249 -6.96 -0.18 1.64
CA ALA A 249 -6.22 0.16 2.84
C ALA A 249 -5.76 -1.12 3.55
N ASP A 250 -4.67 -1.00 4.31
CA ASP A 250 -4.24 -2.06 5.23
C ASP A 250 -4.66 -1.69 6.65
N MET A 251 -4.93 -2.70 7.48
CA MET A 251 -5.35 -2.51 8.87
C MET A 251 -4.65 -3.50 9.80
N ALA A 252 -4.29 -3.02 10.99
CA ALA A 252 -3.91 -3.86 12.13
C ALA A 252 -4.72 -3.48 13.37
N VAL A 253 -5.03 -4.46 14.22
CA VAL A 253 -5.69 -4.27 15.51
C VAL A 253 -4.74 -4.67 16.62
N GLU A 254 -4.40 -3.70 17.45
CA GLU A 254 -3.48 -3.88 18.58
C GLU A 254 -4.13 -4.63 19.75
N ALA A 255 -3.29 -5.13 20.66
CA ALA A 255 -3.75 -5.89 21.83
C ALA A 255 -4.64 -5.07 22.79
N ASP A 256 -4.49 -3.74 22.83
CA ASP A 256 -5.35 -2.83 23.60
C ASP A 256 -6.67 -2.49 22.86
N GLY A 257 -6.83 -2.99 21.64
CA GLY A 257 -7.95 -2.76 20.74
C GLY A 257 -7.85 -1.51 19.89
N SER A 258 -6.75 -0.75 19.95
CA SER A 258 -6.52 0.34 18.99
C SER A 258 -6.40 -0.22 17.58
N ILE A 259 -6.72 0.63 16.61
CA ILE A 259 -6.79 0.23 15.21
C ILE A 259 -5.84 1.16 14.45
N ASP A 260 -4.91 0.58 13.72
CA ASP A 260 -4.04 1.32 12.81
C ASP A 260 -4.47 1.03 11.38
N VAL A 261 -4.70 2.08 10.60
CA VAL A 261 -5.11 1.99 9.19
C VAL A 261 -4.09 2.74 8.35
N LEU A 262 -3.54 2.07 7.35
CA LEU A 262 -2.69 2.67 6.33
C LEU A 262 -3.53 2.87 5.07
N GLU A 263 -3.79 4.12 4.71
CA GLU A 263 -4.61 4.46 3.54
C GLU A 263 -3.88 5.44 2.61
N PRO A 264 -4.13 5.40 1.29
CA PRO A 264 -3.68 6.45 0.39
C PRO A 264 -4.39 7.77 0.74
N THR A 265 -3.66 8.90 0.73
CA THR A 265 -4.30 10.21 0.89
C THR A 265 -5.19 10.56 -0.30
N GLY A 266 -6.23 11.35 -0.06
CA GLY A 266 -7.14 11.98 -1.05
C GLY A 266 -6.49 12.44 -2.37
N ASP A 267 -5.24 12.88 -2.30
CA ASP A 267 -4.42 13.45 -3.39
C ASP A 267 -3.31 12.51 -3.92
N GLY A 268 -3.22 11.28 -3.39
CA GLY A 268 -2.45 10.16 -3.92
C GLY A 268 -0.92 10.27 -3.81
N ARG A 269 -0.36 11.23 -3.06
CA ARG A 269 1.09 11.47 -3.05
C ARG A 269 1.83 10.92 -1.85
N THR A 270 1.16 10.69 -0.72
CA THR A 270 1.82 10.22 0.49
C THR A 270 0.82 9.41 1.30
N PRO A 271 0.97 8.09 1.47
CA PRO A 271 0.06 7.33 2.32
C PRO A 271 0.07 7.87 3.75
N GLU A 272 -1.05 7.75 4.45
CA GLU A 272 -1.20 8.22 5.83
C GLU A 272 -1.48 7.03 6.74
N LEU A 273 -0.67 6.91 7.80
CA LEU A 273 -0.96 6.02 8.92
C LEU A 273 -1.88 6.74 9.90
N ARG A 274 -3.07 6.20 10.08
CA ARG A 274 -4.07 6.68 11.03
C ARG A 274 -4.21 5.71 12.19
N SER A 275 -4.09 6.22 13.40
CA SER A 275 -4.31 5.43 14.61
C SER A 275 -5.63 5.84 15.26
N PHE A 276 -6.48 4.88 15.58
CA PHE A 276 -7.76 5.06 16.24
C PHE A 276 -7.76 4.38 17.60
N ALA A 277 -8.43 4.99 18.57
CA ALA A 277 -8.75 4.34 19.84
C ALA A 277 -9.69 3.14 19.60
N PRO A 278 -9.84 2.23 20.58
CA PRO A 278 -10.79 1.12 20.47
C PRO A 278 -12.24 1.55 20.22
N SER A 279 -12.59 2.80 20.54
CA SER A 279 -13.89 3.40 20.26
C SER A 279 -14.04 3.93 18.83
N GLY A 280 -12.99 3.84 18.01
CA GLY A 280 -12.94 4.41 16.66
C GLY A 280 -12.57 5.90 16.61
N ALA A 281 -12.29 6.52 17.76
CA ALA A 281 -11.88 7.91 17.81
C ALA A 281 -10.43 8.06 17.30
N LEU A 282 -10.22 8.88 16.28
CA LEU A 282 -8.90 9.18 15.76
C LEU A 282 -7.97 9.75 16.84
N ARG A 283 -6.78 9.15 17.00
CA ARG A 283 -5.71 9.59 17.90
C ARG A 283 -4.63 10.37 17.17
N SER A 284 -4.19 9.88 16.00
CA SER A 284 -3.09 10.47 15.23
C SER A 284 -3.22 10.21 13.74
N LYS A 285 -2.65 11.13 12.97
CA LYS A 285 -2.44 11.05 11.51
C LYS A 285 -0.96 11.31 11.24
N THR A 286 -0.29 10.36 10.61
CA THR A 286 1.14 10.45 10.32
C THR A 286 1.34 10.20 8.83
N PRO A 287 1.75 11.21 8.05
CA PRO A 287 2.20 10.98 6.68
C PRO A 287 3.37 10.00 6.69
N ILE A 288 3.24 8.91 5.96
CA ILE A 288 4.32 7.96 5.76
C ILE A 288 4.97 8.32 4.45
N GLU A 289 6.18 8.88 4.52
CA GLU A 289 6.98 9.06 3.32
C GLU A 289 7.07 7.73 2.60
N ASP A 290 6.74 7.78 1.32
CA ASP A 290 6.64 6.61 0.51
C ASP A 290 8.04 5.96 0.41
N ARG A 291 8.21 4.85 1.14
CA ARG A 291 9.35 3.95 1.07
C ARG A 291 9.10 2.79 0.11
N THR A 292 8.05 2.91 -0.74
CA THR A 292 7.36 1.92 -1.57
C THR A 292 8.03 0.55 -1.75
N TRP A 293 7.18 -0.46 -1.54
CA TRP A 293 7.18 -1.87 -1.90
C TRP A 293 8.03 -2.25 -3.12
#